data_AF-A0A8H4XSN3-F1
#
_entry.id   AF-A0A8H4XSN3-F1
#
_cell.length_a   1.000
_cell.length_b   1.000
_cell.length_c   1.000
_cell.angle_alpha   90.00
_cell.angle_beta   90.00
_cell.angle_gamma   90.00
#
_symmetry.space_group_name_H-M   'P 1'
#
loop_
_entity.id
_entity.type
_entity.pdbx_description
1 polymer ?
#
loop_
_entity_poly.entity_id
_entity_poly.type
_entity_poly.pdbx_seq_one_letter_code
_entity_poly.pdbx_strand_id
1 'polypeptide(L)'
;MKIGPAQSGKSSGMKLSSVSKGESIKEEQEAVGVLEVWRHHASAFNSAIQSSGERPVAVITDKTRVITVGAAQGALKASHACALCGLKRDERLPKLDDDAQDSFGDWWV
;
A
#
# COMPACT_ATOMS: atom_id res chain seq x y z
N MET A 1 4.74 -11.21 16.25
CA MET A 1 3.42 -11.85 16.01
C MET A 1 3.04 -12.66 17.25
N LYS A 2 1.87 -12.44 17.86
CA LYS A 2 1.35 -13.31 18.93
C LYS A 2 0.31 -14.23 18.30
N ILE A 3 0.67 -15.50 18.12
CA ILE A 3 -0.22 -16.54 17.59
C ILE A 3 -1.01 -17.08 18.78
N GLY A 4 -2.26 -16.66 18.92
CA GLY A 4 -3.17 -17.19 19.94
C GLY A 4 -3.86 -18.46 19.43
N PRO A 5 -4.09 -19.48 20.29
CA PRO A 5 -4.80 -20.68 19.88
C PRO A 5 -6.23 -20.36 19.48
N ALA A 6 -6.67 -20.92 18.36
CA ALA A 6 -8.04 -20.78 17.88
C ALA A 6 -8.99 -21.58 18.80
N GLN A 7 -9.71 -20.92 19.70
CA GLN A 7 -10.83 -21.54 20.38
C GLN A 7 -12.02 -21.63 19.41
N SER A 8 -12.20 -22.79 18.76
CA SER A 8 -13.50 -23.30 18.31
C SER A 8 -13.31 -24.68 17.68
N GLY A 9 -13.96 -25.69 18.26
CA GLY A 9 -13.73 -27.11 17.99
C GLY A 9 -14.20 -27.67 16.66
N LYS A 10 -14.14 -26.93 15.54
CA LYS A 10 -14.34 -27.49 14.18
C LYS A 10 -13.45 -26.76 13.17
N SER A 11 -12.68 -27.56 12.40
CA SER A 11 -11.67 -27.21 11.39
C SER A 11 -10.54 -26.27 11.85
N SER A 12 -9.37 -26.89 12.10
CA SER A 12 -8.08 -26.27 12.37
C SER A 12 -7.64 -25.36 11.20
N GLY A 13 -7.94 -24.07 11.29
CA GLY A 13 -7.38 -23.03 10.44
C GLY A 13 -6.69 -21.98 11.30
N MET A 14 -5.45 -21.64 10.99
CA MET A 14 -4.70 -20.58 11.67
C MET A 14 -5.41 -19.23 11.42
N LYS A 15 -6.03 -18.64 12.46
CA LYS A 15 -6.61 -17.30 12.37
C LYS A 15 -5.48 -16.27 12.39
N LEU A 16 -5.03 -15.85 11.21
CA LEU A 16 -4.21 -14.63 11.05
C LEU A 16 -5.15 -13.44 11.29
N SER A 17 -5.32 -13.07 12.55
CA SER A 17 -6.41 -12.16 12.96
C SER A 17 -6.19 -10.70 12.56
N SER A 18 -4.99 -10.30 12.15
CA SER A 18 -4.70 -8.94 11.68
C SER A 18 -3.24 -8.79 11.27
N VAL A 19 -2.94 -7.75 10.48
CA VAL A 19 -1.57 -7.23 10.30
C VAL A 19 -0.98 -6.84 11.65
N SER A 20 0.34 -7.04 11.81
CA SER A 20 1.06 -6.57 13.00
C SER A 20 1.08 -5.05 13.03
N LYS A 21 0.50 -4.42 14.07
CA LYS A 21 0.51 -2.96 14.21
C LYS A 21 1.91 -2.34 14.12
N GLY A 22 2.92 -3.03 14.66
CA GLY A 22 4.30 -2.56 14.59
C GLY A 22 4.90 -2.62 13.18
N GLU A 23 4.43 -3.55 12.35
CA GLU A 23 4.84 -3.66 10.95
C GLU A 23 4.18 -2.55 10.12
N SER A 24 2.89 -2.30 10.33
CA SER A 24 2.18 -1.18 9.70
C SER A 24 2.81 0.18 10.03
N ILE A 25 3.17 0.43 11.30
CA ILE A 25 3.85 1.68 11.69
C ILE A 25 5.21 1.81 10.99
N LYS A 26 5.95 0.70 10.87
CA LYS A 26 7.24 0.68 10.19
C LYS A 26 7.09 1.00 8.70
N GLU A 27 6.11 0.40 8.02
CA GLU A 27 5.80 0.69 6.62
C GLU A 27 5.40 2.16 6.41
N GLU A 28 4.58 2.73 7.30
CA GLU A 28 4.24 4.16 7.27
C GLU A 28 5.47 5.05 7.42
N GLN A 29 6.41 4.70 8.31
CA GLN A 29 7.67 5.43 8.49
C GLN A 29 8.58 5.33 7.25
N GLU A 30 8.68 4.15 6.66
CA GLU A 30 9.44 3.93 5.42
C GLU A 30 8.86 4.76 4.26
N ALA A 31 7.53 4.81 4.13
CA ALA A 31 6.86 5.65 3.14
C ALA A 31 7.18 7.14 3.32
N VAL A 32 7.21 7.64 4.56
CA VAL A 32 7.64 9.01 4.87
C VAL A 32 9.10 9.24 4.47
N GLY A 33 9.99 8.27 4.72
CA GLY A 33 11.39 8.33 4.30
C GLY A 33 11.57 8.42 2.78
N VAL A 34 10.79 7.66 2.02
CA VAL A 34 10.79 7.76 0.54
C VAL A 34 10.40 9.15 0.08
N LEU A 35 9.39 9.77 0.71
CA LEU A 35 8.98 11.13 0.37
C LEU A 35 10.06 12.17 0.68
N GLU A 36 10.83 12.00 1.76
CA GLU A 36 11.94 12.88 2.10
C GLU A 36 13.03 12.84 1.03
N VAL A 37 13.44 11.63 0.63
CA VAL A 37 14.41 11.45 -0.47
C VAL A 37 13.86 12.02 -1.77
N TRP A 38 12.60 11.76 -2.11
CA TRP A 38 11.97 12.33 -3.31
C TRP A 38 12.02 13.86 -3.32
N ARG A 39 11.65 14.51 -2.21
CA ARG A 39 11.68 15.98 -2.09
C ARG A 39 13.06 16.55 -2.33
N HIS A 40 14.10 15.90 -1.82
CA HIS A 40 15.48 16.31 -2.03
C HIS A 40 15.86 16.33 -3.53
N HIS A 41 15.31 15.41 -4.32
CA HIS A 41 15.64 15.28 -5.75
C HIS A 41 14.61 15.92 -6.71
N ALA A 42 13.42 16.25 -6.23
CA ALA A 42 12.30 16.71 -7.07
C ALA A 42 12.60 18.00 -7.84
N SER A 43 13.39 18.92 -7.29
CA SER A 43 13.76 20.16 -7.98
C SER A 43 14.66 19.92 -9.19
N ALA A 44 15.68 19.07 -9.04
CA ALA A 44 16.58 18.67 -10.11
C ALA A 44 15.83 17.89 -11.20
N PHE A 45 14.97 16.95 -10.79
CA PHE A 45 14.10 16.21 -11.69
C PHE A 45 13.18 17.15 -12.50
N ASN A 46 12.49 18.08 -11.84
CA ASN A 46 11.62 19.04 -12.52
C ASN A 46 12.36 19.97 -13.46
N SER A 47 13.61 20.31 -13.14
CA SER A 47 14.46 21.11 -14.03
C SER A 47 14.76 20.35 -15.33
N ALA A 48 15.02 19.04 -15.24
CA ALA A 48 15.24 18.17 -16.40
C ALA A 48 13.95 17.95 -17.22
N ILE A 49 12.79 17.78 -16.58
CA ILE A 49 11.50 17.64 -17.27
C ILE A 49 11.13 18.94 -18.00
N GLN A 50 11.37 20.09 -17.38
CA GLN A 50 11.10 21.38 -18.04
C GLN A 50 12.03 21.62 -19.23
N SER A 51 13.30 21.21 -19.15
CA SER A 51 14.22 21.35 -20.28
C SER A 51 13.87 20.45 -21.47
N SER A 52 13.15 19.35 -21.24
CA SER A 52 12.57 18.53 -22.32
C SER A 52 11.24 19.07 -22.87
N GLY A 53 10.76 20.23 -22.40
CA GLY A 53 9.49 20.83 -22.83
C GLY A 53 8.25 20.17 -22.22
N GLU A 54 8.44 19.25 -21.28
CA GLU A 54 7.36 18.52 -20.62
C GLU A 54 6.88 19.26 -19.36
N ARG A 55 5.69 18.87 -18.88
CA ARG A 55 5.13 19.47 -17.66
C ARG A 55 5.82 18.92 -16.42
N PRO A 56 6.39 19.78 -15.55
CA PRO A 56 6.98 19.33 -14.29
C PRO A 56 5.93 18.67 -13.37
N VAL A 57 6.41 17.73 -12.56
CA VAL A 57 5.58 17.02 -11.59
C VAL A 57 5.35 17.87 -10.33
N ALA A 58 4.21 17.64 -9.68
CA ALA A 58 3.84 18.36 -8.47
C ALA A 58 4.87 18.13 -7.34
N VAL A 59 5.29 19.21 -6.68
CA VAL A 59 6.20 19.14 -5.54
C VAL A 59 5.42 18.74 -4.30
N ILE A 60 5.83 17.65 -3.67
CA ILE A 60 5.26 17.16 -2.42
C ILE A 60 5.78 18.05 -1.28
N THR A 61 4.88 18.67 -0.52
CA THR A 61 5.26 19.54 0.61
C THR A 61 5.60 18.72 1.86
N ASP A 62 6.35 19.31 2.79
CA ASP A 62 6.74 18.65 4.05
C ASP A 62 5.55 18.29 4.96
N LYS A 63 4.42 19.01 4.81
CA LYS A 63 3.19 18.75 5.60
C LYS A 63 2.28 17.69 4.97
N THR A 64 2.74 16.99 3.94
CA THR A 64 1.94 15.98 3.26
C THR A 64 1.78 14.76 4.17
N ARG A 65 0.53 14.43 4.51
CA ARG A 65 0.22 13.25 5.32
C ARG A 65 0.18 12.01 4.42
N VAL A 66 0.96 10.99 4.76
CA VAL A 66 0.84 9.65 4.18
C VAL A 66 -0.36 8.97 4.83
N ILE A 67 -1.28 8.47 4.01
CA ILE A 67 -2.43 7.70 4.46
C ILE A 67 -2.59 6.48 3.58
N THR A 68 -3.08 5.39 4.17
CA THR A 68 -3.61 4.25 3.43
C THR A 68 -5.07 4.53 3.12
N VAL A 69 -5.44 4.47 1.84
CA VAL A 69 -6.81 4.73 1.39
C VAL A 69 -7.62 3.45 1.55
N GLY A 70 -8.66 3.45 2.37
CA GLY A 70 -9.52 2.26 2.54
C GLY A 70 -10.65 2.20 1.50
N ALA A 71 -11.39 1.08 1.45
CA ALA A 71 -12.50 0.91 0.51
C ALA A 71 -13.57 2.02 0.59
N ALA A 72 -13.84 2.54 1.79
CA ALA A 72 -14.77 3.66 2.00
C ALA A 72 -14.31 4.98 1.36
N GLN A 73 -13.02 5.09 1.05
CA GLN A 73 -12.38 6.24 0.44
C GLN A 73 -12.10 6.02 -1.06
N GLY A 74 -12.66 4.95 -1.66
CA GLY A 74 -12.57 4.66 -3.09
C GLY A 74 -11.46 3.67 -3.47
N ALA A 75 -10.81 3.04 -2.49
CA ALA A 75 -9.91 1.94 -2.79
C ALA A 75 -10.67 0.67 -3.22
N LEU A 76 -10.01 -0.14 -4.04
CA LEU A 76 -10.49 -1.41 -4.54
C LEU A 76 -10.58 -2.42 -3.40
N LYS A 77 -11.73 -3.07 -3.29
CA LYS A 77 -11.94 -4.15 -2.34
C LYS A 77 -11.62 -5.48 -3.02
N ALA A 78 -10.58 -6.18 -2.57
CA ALA A 78 -10.32 -7.53 -3.05
C ALA A 78 -11.55 -8.41 -2.81
N SER A 79 -11.93 -9.20 -3.81
CA SER A 79 -13.02 -10.18 -3.72
C SER A 79 -12.69 -11.27 -2.70
N HIS A 80 -11.46 -11.76 -2.75
CA HIS A 80 -10.94 -12.85 -1.94
C HIS A 80 -9.81 -12.39 -0.99
N ALA A 81 -9.49 -13.24 -0.01
CA ALA A 81 -8.32 -13.03 0.83
C ALA A 81 -7.06 -13.49 0.08
N CYS A 82 -5.92 -12.84 0.32
CA CYS A 82 -4.64 -13.21 -0.27
C CYS A 82 -4.30 -14.68 0.03
N ALA A 83 -4.02 -15.47 -1.01
CA ALA A 83 -3.70 -16.89 -0.88
C ALA A 83 -2.41 -17.15 -0.06
N LEU A 84 -1.48 -16.19 -0.03
CA LEU A 84 -0.22 -16.33 0.70
C LEU A 84 -0.33 -16.00 2.19
N CYS A 85 -1.03 -14.92 2.54
CA CYS A 85 -1.08 -14.41 3.92
C CYS A 85 -2.49 -14.40 4.54
N GLY A 86 -3.53 -14.80 3.81
CA GLY A 86 -4.91 -14.86 4.31
C GLY A 86 -5.56 -13.50 4.60
N LEU A 87 -4.89 -12.38 4.30
CA LEU A 87 -5.41 -11.04 4.53
C LEU A 87 -6.21 -10.54 3.31
N LYS A 88 -7.36 -9.92 3.57
CA LYS A 88 -8.15 -9.26 2.54
C LYS A 88 -7.62 -7.83 2.39
N ARG A 89 -7.12 -7.50 1.20
CA ARG A 89 -6.57 -6.19 0.87
C ARG A 89 -7.68 -5.26 0.36
N ASP A 90 -7.74 -4.06 0.90
CA ASP A 90 -8.73 -3.04 0.57
C ASP A 90 -8.11 -1.64 0.45
N GLU A 91 -6.79 -1.59 0.22
CA GLU A 91 -5.98 -0.38 0.21
C GLU A 91 -5.59 0.16 -1.18
N ARG A 92 -5.95 -0.54 -2.26
CA ARG A 92 -5.45 -0.26 -3.62
C ARG A 92 -6.23 0.80 -4.36
N LEU A 93 -5.56 1.63 -5.14
CA LEU A 93 -6.15 2.77 -5.83
C LEU A 93 -6.41 2.49 -7.32
N PRO A 94 -7.64 2.75 -7.82
CA PRO A 94 -7.92 2.72 -9.24
C PRO A 94 -6.98 3.66 -10.02
N LYS A 95 -6.58 3.29 -11.23
CA LYS A 95 -5.64 4.01 -12.12
C LYS A 95 -4.18 4.06 -11.66
N LEU A 96 -3.89 3.64 -10.44
CA LEU A 96 -2.52 3.51 -9.93
C LEU A 96 -2.10 2.05 -9.87
N ASP A 97 -2.98 1.19 -9.36
CA ASP A 97 -2.72 -0.24 -9.18
C ASP A 97 -3.31 -1.10 -10.31
N ASP A 98 -3.79 -0.50 -11.40
CA ASP A 98 -4.46 -1.20 -12.51
C ASP A 98 -3.54 -2.22 -13.20
N ASP A 99 -2.23 -1.95 -13.29
CA ASP A 99 -1.23 -2.82 -13.91
C ASP A 99 -0.47 -3.70 -12.90
N ALA A 100 -0.92 -3.73 -11.65
CA ALA A 100 -0.25 -4.52 -10.63
C ALA A 100 -0.36 -6.01 -10.96
N GLN A 101 0.79 -6.67 -11.10
CA GLN A 101 0.89 -8.08 -11.46
C GLN A 101 0.05 -8.96 -10.52
N ASP A 102 -0.98 -9.63 -11.07
CA ASP A 102 -1.63 -10.77 -10.42
C ASP A 102 -0.78 -12.00 -10.61
N SER A 103 0.24 -12.19 -9.77
CA SER A 103 1.10 -13.36 -9.90
C SER A 103 0.35 -14.69 -9.80
N PHE A 104 -0.90 -14.69 -9.31
CA PHE A 104 -1.70 -15.89 -9.11
C PHE A 104 -3.09 -15.86 -9.77
N GLY A 105 -3.50 -14.75 -10.40
CA GLY A 105 -4.80 -14.62 -11.08
C GLY A 105 -6.03 -14.62 -10.18
N ASP A 106 -5.83 -14.68 -8.85
CA ASP A 106 -6.87 -14.89 -7.84
C ASP A 106 -7.12 -13.64 -6.99
N TRP A 107 -6.33 -12.57 -7.17
CA TRP A 107 -6.36 -11.42 -6.27
C TRP A 107 -7.24 -10.26 -6.79
N TRP A 108 -7.48 -10.17 -8.10
CA TRP A 108 -8.15 -9.01 -8.73
C TRP A 108 -9.57 -9.24 -9.27
N VAL A 109 -10.10 -10.47 -9.28
CA VAL A 109 -11.42 -10.79 -9.89
C VAL A 109 -12.57 -10.65 -8.91
#